data_AF-A0A1V5XTI0-F1
#
_entry.id   AF-A0A1V5XTI0-F1
#
_cell.length_a   1.000
_cell.length_b   1.000
_cell.length_c   1.000
_cell.angle_alpha   90.00
_cell.angle_beta   90.00
_cell.angle_gamma   90.00
#
_symmetry.space_group_name_H-M   'P 1'
#
loop_
_entity.id
_entity.type
_entity.pdbx_description
1 polymer ?
#
loop_
_entity_poly.entity_id
_entity_poly.type
_entity_poly.pdbx_seq_one_letter_code
_entity_poly.pdbx_strand_id
1 'polypeptide(L)'
;MIKMAPSRRWFLFLCMLNLVGCLPRHPSPPPSIEETAVGQGERFETGLTVYDEYFSTVHQLHGEVVNAERQETDAISTLASVLDLLPTAPAAQVLRKLRERLPTLPAMELVTHDPIQGKPPSATVRLVHRGWPKENVKSMMLVLEASANANLDIAWRMKEIPERCQRMSDVGKELIHTVEHDFAREPMERRDQIRREFEASFQILGGMAASAEEIHQRTQGFTKDLEQALTVSGSGIE
;
A
#
# COMPACT_ATOMS: atom_id res chain seq x y z
N MET A 1 -44.15 -67.38 -53.02
CA MET A 1 -43.73 -66.44 -51.96
C MET A 1 -43.60 -65.06 -52.57
N ILE A 2 -44.23 -64.07 -51.94
CA ILE A 2 -44.62 -62.79 -52.52
C ILE A 2 -43.48 -61.77 -52.41
N LYS A 3 -43.19 -61.09 -53.53
CA LYS A 3 -42.29 -59.92 -53.65
C LYS A 3 -42.87 -58.74 -52.86
N MET A 4 -42.06 -58.15 -51.97
CA MET A 4 -42.34 -56.83 -51.38
C MET A 4 -41.15 -55.90 -51.64
N ALA A 5 -41.45 -54.74 -52.22
CA ALA A 5 -40.52 -53.66 -52.50
C ALA A 5 -40.42 -52.70 -51.29
N PRO A 6 -39.23 -52.18 -50.94
CA PRO A 6 -39.11 -51.16 -49.91
C PRO A 6 -39.41 -49.76 -50.46
N SER A 7 -40.18 -49.03 -49.66
CA SER A 7 -40.75 -47.73 -49.95
C SER A 7 -39.73 -46.58 -49.83
N ARG A 8 -39.71 -45.72 -50.86
CA ARG A 8 -39.02 -44.43 -50.88
C ARG A 8 -39.85 -43.38 -50.15
N ARG A 9 -39.56 -43.06 -48.88
CA ARG A 9 -40.11 -41.86 -48.20
C ARG A 9 -39.24 -41.34 -47.05
N TRP A 10 -38.00 -40.95 -47.32
CA TRP A 10 -37.19 -40.14 -46.38
C TRP A 10 -36.30 -39.17 -47.17
N PHE A 11 -36.93 -38.20 -47.81
CA PHE A 11 -36.30 -36.97 -48.28
C PHE A 11 -37.22 -35.84 -47.81
N LEU A 12 -36.64 -34.75 -47.29
CA LEU A 12 -37.30 -33.50 -46.82
C LEU A 12 -37.46 -33.34 -45.30
N PHE A 13 -36.39 -33.49 -44.51
CA PHE A 13 -36.36 -32.89 -43.16
C PHE A 13 -34.93 -32.50 -42.73
N LEU A 14 -34.21 -31.72 -43.53
CA LEU A 14 -32.84 -31.32 -43.17
C LEU A 14 -32.37 -29.97 -43.75
N CYS A 15 -33.24 -28.96 -43.83
CA CYS A 15 -32.85 -27.61 -44.30
C CYS A 15 -33.30 -26.43 -43.40
N MET A 16 -33.75 -26.66 -42.16
CA MET A 16 -34.33 -25.59 -41.31
C MET A 16 -33.57 -25.38 -39.98
N LEU A 17 -32.23 -25.36 -39.97
CA LEU A 17 -31.45 -25.21 -38.72
C LEU A 17 -30.13 -24.44 -38.88
N ASN A 18 -30.05 -23.47 -39.81
CA ASN A 18 -28.90 -22.55 -39.90
C ASN A 18 -29.32 -21.07 -40.01
N LEU A 19 -30.32 -20.69 -39.22
CA LEU A 19 -30.67 -19.29 -38.93
C LEU A 19 -30.63 -19.06 -37.40
N VAL A 20 -29.59 -19.57 -36.73
CA VAL A 20 -29.25 -19.07 -35.39
C VAL A 20 -28.65 -17.70 -35.63
N GLY A 21 -29.50 -16.71 -35.43
CA GLY A 21 -29.24 -15.32 -35.75
C GLY A 21 -27.95 -14.82 -35.12
N CYS A 22 -27.39 -13.83 -35.79
CA CYS A 22 -26.48 -12.85 -35.22
C CYS A 22 -27.21 -12.15 -34.06
N LEU A 23 -27.32 -12.81 -32.90
CA LEU A 23 -27.67 -12.14 -31.67
C LEU A 23 -26.55 -11.13 -31.42
N PRO A 24 -26.88 -9.84 -31.19
CA PRO A 24 -25.88 -8.86 -30.83
C PRO A 24 -25.12 -9.41 -29.63
N ARG A 25 -23.82 -9.65 -29.80
CA ARG A 25 -22.93 -10.06 -28.73
C ARG A 25 -23.08 -8.99 -27.65
N HIS A 26 -23.72 -9.33 -26.54
CA HIS A 26 -23.79 -8.41 -25.41
C HIS A 26 -22.35 -8.04 -25.07
N PRO A 27 -22.01 -6.74 -24.97
CA PRO A 27 -20.69 -6.35 -24.53
C PRO A 27 -20.46 -7.00 -23.16
N SER A 28 -19.43 -7.84 -23.07
CA SER A 28 -18.98 -8.36 -21.79
C SER A 28 -18.74 -7.17 -20.86
N PRO A 29 -19.14 -7.27 -19.57
CA PRO A 29 -18.87 -6.20 -18.62
C PRO A 29 -17.36 -5.88 -18.65
N PRO A 30 -16.98 -4.60 -18.45
CA PRO A 30 -15.58 -4.25 -18.37
C PRO A 30 -14.93 -5.11 -17.28
N PRO A 31 -13.75 -5.69 -17.55
CA PRO A 31 -13.06 -6.53 -16.58
C PRO A 31 -12.76 -5.71 -15.32
N SER A 32 -12.87 -6.38 -14.17
CA SER A 32 -12.57 -5.74 -12.89
C SER A 32 -11.07 -5.43 -12.77
N ILE A 33 -10.71 -4.41 -12.00
CA ILE A 33 -9.30 -4.07 -11.71
C ILE A 33 -8.56 -5.30 -11.18
N GLU A 34 -9.25 -6.12 -10.38
CA GLU A 34 -8.74 -7.34 -9.74
C GLU A 34 -8.29 -8.41 -10.75
N GLU A 35 -8.71 -8.33 -12.01
CA GLU A 35 -8.30 -9.26 -13.08
C GLU A 35 -6.99 -8.85 -13.77
N THR A 36 -6.50 -7.63 -13.54
CA THR A 36 -5.26 -7.10 -14.14
C THR A 36 -4.04 -7.45 -13.30
N ALA A 37 -2.88 -7.64 -13.93
CA ALA A 37 -1.64 -7.93 -13.21
C ALA A 37 -1.29 -6.77 -12.26
N VAL A 38 -1.40 -5.53 -12.74
CA VAL A 38 -1.18 -4.32 -11.92
C VAL A 38 -2.18 -4.28 -10.77
N GLY A 39 -3.46 -4.59 -11.03
CA GLY A 39 -4.53 -4.71 -10.03
C GLY A 39 -4.22 -5.66 -8.88
N GLN A 40 -3.54 -6.76 -9.18
CA GLN A 40 -3.11 -7.77 -8.20
C GLN A 40 -1.81 -7.40 -7.49
N GLY A 41 -1.23 -6.24 -7.82
CA GLY A 41 0.08 -5.81 -7.33
C GLY A 41 1.25 -6.53 -7.99
N GLU A 42 1.02 -7.28 -9.08
CA GLU A 42 2.05 -7.97 -9.83
C GLU A 42 2.74 -7.03 -10.83
N ARG A 43 3.96 -7.41 -11.24
CA ARG A 43 4.68 -6.67 -12.28
C ARG A 43 4.12 -7.04 -13.65
N PHE A 44 3.68 -6.04 -14.40
CA PHE A 44 3.29 -6.20 -15.80
C PHE A 44 4.45 -5.83 -16.74
N GLU A 45 4.66 -6.65 -17.78
CA GLU A 45 5.68 -6.42 -18.80
C GLU A 45 5.03 -6.38 -20.19
N THR A 46 5.38 -5.36 -20.95
CA THR A 46 4.93 -5.09 -22.31
C THR A 46 5.94 -5.59 -23.35
N GLY A 47 7.23 -5.60 -23.01
CA GLY A 47 8.35 -5.88 -23.92
C GLY A 47 9.00 -4.63 -24.52
N LEU A 48 8.46 -3.44 -24.24
CA LEU A 48 9.06 -2.16 -24.60
C LEU A 48 9.59 -1.46 -23.35
N THR A 49 10.87 -1.11 -23.33
CA THR A 49 11.59 -0.60 -22.15
C THR A 49 10.88 0.56 -21.45
N VAL A 50 10.38 1.55 -22.20
CA VAL A 50 9.73 2.75 -21.62
C VAL A 50 8.47 2.38 -20.83
N TYR A 51 7.68 1.44 -21.33
CA TYR A 51 6.47 0.96 -20.67
C TYR A 51 6.80 0.05 -19.48
N ASP A 52 7.83 -0.80 -19.62
CA ASP A 52 8.26 -1.71 -18.56
C ASP A 52 8.86 -0.96 -17.37
N GLU A 53 9.56 0.15 -17.62
CA GLU A 53 10.05 1.08 -16.59
C GLU A 53 8.90 1.76 -15.84
N TYR A 54 7.85 2.18 -16.57
CA TYR A 54 6.63 2.71 -15.98
C TYR A 54 5.98 1.71 -15.02
N PHE A 55 5.66 0.50 -15.49
CA PHE A 55 5.00 -0.52 -14.67
C PHE A 55 5.89 -1.03 -13.53
N SER A 56 7.22 -1.11 -13.74
CA SER A 56 8.17 -1.39 -12.67
C SER A 56 8.12 -0.34 -11.57
N THR A 57 8.03 0.95 -11.92
CA THR A 57 7.95 2.04 -10.93
C THR A 57 6.63 2.02 -10.17
N VAL A 58 5.51 1.75 -10.85
CA VAL A 58 4.20 1.57 -10.20
C VAL A 58 4.24 0.41 -9.20
N HIS A 59 4.82 -0.73 -9.60
CA HIS A 59 4.97 -1.89 -8.72
C HIS A 59 5.85 -1.59 -7.50
N GLN A 60 6.96 -0.86 -7.68
CA GLN A 60 7.82 -0.43 -6.57
C GLN A 60 7.08 0.48 -5.59
N LEU A 61 6.34 1.48 -6.07
CA LEU A 61 5.51 2.35 -5.23
C LEU A 61 4.49 1.55 -4.41
N HIS A 62 3.87 0.54 -5.03
CA HIS A 62 2.93 -0.35 -4.35
C HIS A 62 3.61 -1.13 -3.22
N GLY A 63 4.77 -1.72 -3.50
CA GLY A 63 5.57 -2.40 -2.50
C GLY A 63 6.00 -1.47 -1.35
N GLU A 64 6.35 -0.22 -1.63
CA GLU A 64 6.71 0.76 -0.60
C GLU A 64 5.56 1.05 0.37
N VAL A 65 4.34 1.28 -0.14
CA VAL A 65 3.15 1.57 0.68
C VAL A 65 2.73 0.35 1.50
N VAL A 66 2.64 -0.83 0.88
CA VAL A 66 2.27 -2.07 1.59
C VAL A 66 3.27 -2.41 2.69
N ASN A 67 4.57 -2.23 2.43
CA ASN A 67 5.58 -2.47 3.45
C ASN A 67 5.53 -1.45 4.59
N ALA A 68 5.11 -0.20 4.34
CA ALA A 68 5.01 0.82 5.38
C ALA A 68 3.98 0.47 6.46
N GLU A 69 2.84 -0.13 6.10
CA GLU A 69 1.83 -0.59 7.06
C GLU A 69 2.36 -1.67 8.00
N ARG A 70 3.12 -2.61 7.44
CA ARG A 70 3.79 -3.66 8.22
C ARG A 70 4.85 -3.06 9.15
N GLN A 71 5.66 -2.13 8.63
CA GLN A 71 6.70 -1.45 9.40
C GLN A 71 6.12 -0.61 10.54
N GLU A 72 4.95 0.02 10.36
CA GLU A 72 4.23 0.74 11.42
C GLU A 72 3.87 -0.22 12.56
N THR A 73 3.33 -1.39 12.24
CA THR A 73 3.00 -2.42 13.23
C THR A 73 4.26 -2.92 13.97
N ASP A 74 5.32 -3.22 13.23
CA ASP A 74 6.59 -3.69 13.78
C ASP A 74 7.24 -2.64 14.71
N ALA A 75 7.17 -1.36 14.33
CA ALA A 75 7.70 -0.23 15.12
C ALA A 75 7.04 -0.06 16.49
N ILE A 76 5.79 -0.48 16.63
CA ILE A 76 5.01 -0.38 17.86
C ILE A 76 5.12 -1.68 18.69
N SER A 77 5.31 -2.82 18.03
CA SER A 77 5.28 -4.16 18.63
C SER A 77 6.25 -4.35 19.81
N THR A 78 7.47 -3.79 19.72
CA THR A 78 8.49 -3.90 20.77
C THR A 78 8.09 -3.07 21.99
N LEU A 79 7.58 -1.86 21.77
CA LEU A 79 7.07 -1.00 22.85
C LEU A 79 5.85 -1.64 23.53
N ALA A 80 4.95 -2.24 22.76
CA ALA A 80 3.82 -2.99 23.30
C ALA A 80 4.29 -4.13 24.22
N SER A 81 5.28 -4.90 23.78
CA SER A 81 5.83 -6.02 24.56
C SER A 81 6.46 -5.57 25.88
N VAL A 82 7.20 -4.46 25.87
CA VAL A 82 7.81 -3.88 27.09
C VAL A 82 6.75 -3.34 28.07
N LEU A 83 5.58 -2.99 27.57
CA LEU A 83 4.43 -2.54 28.37
C LEU A 83 3.49 -3.68 28.78
N ASP A 84 3.95 -4.93 28.65
CA ASP A 84 3.20 -6.15 28.96
C ASP A 84 1.88 -6.27 28.15
N LEU A 85 1.90 -5.79 26.90
CA LEU A 85 0.80 -5.94 25.95
C LEU A 85 1.16 -6.97 24.87
N LEU A 86 0.15 -7.44 24.14
CA LEU A 86 0.38 -8.25 22.94
C LEU A 86 1.13 -7.41 21.88
N PRO A 87 2.06 -8.00 21.10
CA PRO A 87 2.78 -7.28 20.04
C PRO A 87 1.87 -6.65 18.97
N THR A 88 0.65 -7.15 18.81
CA THR A 88 -0.38 -6.65 17.88
C THR A 88 -1.33 -5.65 18.54
N ALA A 89 -1.02 -5.15 19.74
CA ALA A 89 -1.86 -4.19 20.43
C ALA A 89 -1.97 -2.87 19.64
N PRO A 90 -3.16 -2.28 19.50
CA PRO A 90 -3.34 -1.04 18.77
C PRO A 90 -2.59 0.11 19.45
N ALA A 91 -2.09 1.05 18.64
CA ALA A 91 -1.30 2.20 19.08
C ALA A 91 -1.93 2.96 20.27
N ALA A 92 -3.25 3.17 20.24
CA ALA A 92 -3.99 3.84 21.31
C ALA A 92 -3.91 3.09 22.66
N GLN A 93 -3.93 1.75 22.64
CA GLN A 93 -3.78 0.94 23.85
C GLN A 93 -2.35 1.00 24.40
N VAL A 94 -1.36 0.99 23.50
CA VAL A 94 0.07 1.15 23.86
C VAL A 94 0.29 2.50 24.55
N LEU A 95 -0.19 3.60 23.95
CA LEU A 95 -0.09 4.94 24.54
C LEU A 95 -0.80 5.06 25.88
N ARG A 96 -2.00 4.46 26.03
CA ARG A 96 -2.71 4.42 27.32
C ARG A 96 -1.89 3.70 28.38
N LYS A 97 -1.39 2.50 28.07
CA LYS A 97 -0.59 1.70 29.01
C LYS A 97 0.72 2.39 29.37
N LEU A 98 1.34 3.07 28.41
CA LEU A 98 2.50 3.91 28.66
C LEU A 98 2.16 5.00 29.69
N ARG A 99 1.10 5.78 29.48
CA ARG A 99 0.66 6.84 30.41
C ARG A 99 0.40 6.31 31.82
N GLU A 100 -0.18 5.11 31.97
CA GLU A 100 -0.35 4.46 33.27
C GLU A 100 0.99 4.10 33.94
N ARG A 101 2.03 3.78 33.14
CA ARG A 101 3.35 3.38 33.61
C ARG A 101 4.23 4.57 33.98
N LEU A 102 4.09 5.69 33.29
CA LEU A 102 4.97 6.86 33.43
C LEU A 102 5.12 7.40 34.86
N PRO A 103 4.08 7.48 35.72
CA PRO A 103 4.23 7.93 37.10
C PRO A 103 5.17 7.08 37.95
N THR A 104 5.46 5.84 37.53
CA THR A 104 6.38 4.92 38.22
C THR A 104 7.82 5.02 37.70
N LEU A 105 8.04 5.77 36.64
CA LEU A 105 9.34 5.96 35.99
C LEU A 105 9.88 7.36 36.30
N PRO A 106 11.21 7.58 36.22
CA PRO A 106 11.76 8.92 36.24
C PRO A 106 11.17 9.77 35.11
N ALA A 107 11.03 11.08 35.34
CA ALA A 107 10.58 12.02 34.31
C ALA A 107 11.50 11.97 33.08
N MET A 108 10.89 11.74 31.91
CA MET A 108 11.53 11.61 30.61
C MET A 108 10.90 12.60 29.64
N GLU A 109 11.66 12.98 28.62
CA GLU A 109 11.21 13.84 27.52
C GLU A 109 11.67 13.21 26.21
N LEU A 110 10.80 13.23 25.20
CA LEU A 110 11.14 12.89 23.83
C LEU A 110 11.45 14.18 23.08
N VAL A 111 12.67 14.30 22.56
CA VAL A 111 13.08 15.45 21.76
C VAL A 111 13.13 15.01 20.30
N THR A 112 12.31 15.63 19.46
CA THR A 112 12.35 15.43 18.02
C THR A 112 13.35 16.41 17.39
N HIS A 113 14.09 15.92 16.39
CA HIS A 113 15.08 16.67 15.64
C HIS A 113 14.65 16.75 14.19
N ASP A 114 14.72 17.95 13.63
CA ASP A 114 14.43 18.20 12.23
C ASP A 114 15.35 17.39 11.30
N PRO A 115 14.91 17.07 10.08
CA PRO A 115 15.71 16.38 9.08
C PRO A 115 16.98 17.18 8.74
N ILE A 116 18.13 16.50 8.67
CA ILE A 116 19.43 17.12 8.35
C ILE A 116 19.99 16.46 7.08
N GLN A 117 20.19 17.26 6.02
CA GLN A 117 20.92 16.85 4.80
C GLN A 117 20.42 15.53 4.18
N GLY A 118 19.10 15.41 3.97
CA GLY A 118 18.51 14.21 3.34
C GLY A 118 18.40 13.00 4.27
N LYS A 119 18.67 13.15 5.57
CA LYS A 119 18.32 12.16 6.58
C LYS A 119 16.91 12.41 7.12
N PRO A 120 16.17 11.35 7.47
CA PRO A 120 14.86 11.49 8.08
C PRO A 120 14.96 12.23 9.43
N PRO A 121 13.86 12.84 9.90
CA PRO A 121 13.77 13.33 11.26
C PRO A 121 14.08 12.20 12.25
N SER A 122 14.65 12.58 13.39
CA SER A 122 15.01 11.62 14.44
C SER A 122 14.47 12.07 15.78
N ALA A 123 14.42 11.16 16.74
CA ALA A 123 14.03 11.45 18.10
C ALA A 123 15.05 10.90 19.10
N THR A 124 15.16 11.54 20.25
CA THR A 124 16.00 11.08 21.36
C THR A 124 15.20 11.15 22.65
N VAL A 125 15.28 10.12 23.48
CA VAL A 125 14.67 10.15 24.81
C VAL A 125 15.71 10.57 25.84
N ARG A 126 15.41 11.58 26.65
CA ARG A 126 16.29 12.07 27.72
C ARG A 126 15.58 12.09 29.07
N LEU A 127 16.34 11.96 30.15
CA LEU A 127 15.85 12.20 31.51
C LEU A 127 15.79 13.71 31.78
N VAL A 128 14.72 14.17 32.42
CA VAL A 128 14.57 15.58 32.81
C VAL A 128 15.55 15.96 33.93
N HIS A 129 15.77 15.05 34.89
CA HIS A 129 16.70 15.26 35.99
C HIS A 129 18.04 14.58 35.75
N ARG A 130 19.12 15.20 36.25
CA ARG A 130 20.48 14.67 36.14
C ARG A 130 20.64 13.43 37.00
N GLY A 131 20.92 12.29 36.38
CA GLY A 131 21.20 11.02 37.05
C GLY A 131 21.47 9.90 36.05
N TRP A 132 22.13 8.85 36.50
CA TRP A 132 22.31 7.65 35.70
C TRP A 132 21.04 6.79 35.80
N PRO A 133 20.34 6.50 34.68
CA PRO A 133 19.16 5.64 34.72
C PRO A 133 19.54 4.24 35.22
N LYS A 134 18.63 3.63 35.99
CA LYS A 134 18.68 2.18 36.23
C LYS A 134 18.52 1.43 34.90
N GLU A 135 19.04 0.22 34.81
CA GLU A 135 19.04 -0.56 33.55
C GLU A 135 17.64 -0.73 32.95
N ASN A 136 16.63 -0.97 33.78
CA ASN A 136 15.24 -1.08 33.32
C ASN A 136 14.69 0.22 32.72
N VAL A 137 15.10 1.38 33.24
CA VAL A 137 14.72 2.70 32.69
C VAL A 137 15.44 2.94 31.38
N LYS A 138 16.73 2.59 31.31
CA LYS A 138 17.52 2.68 30.08
C LYS A 138 16.93 1.84 28.95
N SER A 139 16.52 0.60 29.23
CA SER A 139 15.85 -0.25 28.25
C SER A 139 14.53 0.34 27.75
N MET A 140 13.71 0.92 28.64
CA MET A 140 12.49 1.63 28.25
C MET A 140 12.80 2.83 27.35
N MET A 141 13.78 3.67 27.71
CA MET A 141 14.19 4.82 26.90
C MET A 141 14.62 4.40 25.49
N LEU A 142 15.45 3.35 25.37
CA LEU A 142 15.90 2.83 24.08
C LEU A 142 14.74 2.33 23.21
N VAL A 143 13.74 1.67 23.81
CA VAL A 143 12.58 1.16 23.07
C VAL A 143 11.64 2.28 22.64
N LEU A 144 11.42 3.29 23.50
CA LEU A 144 10.68 4.50 23.15
C LEU A 144 11.36 5.26 22.01
N GLU A 145 12.67 5.42 22.10
CA GLU A 145 13.49 6.09 21.07
C GLU A 145 13.45 5.32 19.75
N ALA A 146 13.62 4.00 19.77
CA ALA A 146 13.55 3.17 18.57
C ALA A 146 12.16 3.24 17.90
N SER A 147 11.08 3.16 18.70
CA SER A 147 9.71 3.25 18.19
C SER A 147 9.41 4.63 17.57
N ALA A 148 9.84 5.72 18.23
CA ALA A 148 9.70 7.07 17.70
C ALA A 148 10.48 7.28 16.39
N ASN A 149 11.75 6.87 16.34
CA ASN A 149 12.58 6.99 15.14
C ASN A 149 12.01 6.18 13.97
N ALA A 150 11.51 4.96 14.22
CA ALA A 150 10.90 4.14 13.18
C ALA A 150 9.63 4.80 12.60
N ASN A 151 8.77 5.34 13.46
CA ASN A 151 7.57 6.06 13.00
C ASN A 151 7.91 7.36 12.24
N LEU A 152 8.92 8.10 12.69
CA LEU A 152 9.40 9.30 12.00
C LEU A 152 9.98 8.99 10.60
N ASP A 153 10.73 7.90 10.46
CA ASP A 153 11.24 7.44 9.16
C ASP A 153 10.10 7.05 8.21
N ILE A 154 9.11 6.29 8.69
CA ILE A 154 7.93 5.92 7.90
C ILE A 154 7.18 7.18 7.46
N ALA A 155 6.88 8.09 8.40
CA ALA A 155 6.19 9.34 8.12
C ALA A 155 6.92 10.16 7.05
N TRP A 156 8.26 10.23 7.14
CA TRP A 156 9.09 10.93 6.18
C TRP A 156 8.97 10.34 4.77
N ARG A 157 9.11 9.01 4.62
CA ARG A 157 9.01 8.34 3.32
C ARG A 157 7.61 8.46 2.71
N MET A 158 6.57 8.28 3.53
CA MET A 158 5.18 8.32 3.04
C MET A 158 4.75 9.71 2.58
N LYS A 159 5.34 10.78 3.13
CA LYS A 159 5.07 12.16 2.70
C LYS A 159 5.35 12.41 1.21
N GLU A 160 6.32 11.72 0.63
CA GLU A 160 6.73 11.93 -0.77
C GLU A 160 5.95 11.06 -1.78
N ILE A 161 5.25 10.02 -1.31
CA ILE A 161 4.54 9.06 -2.17
C ILE A 161 3.41 9.71 -2.98
N PRO A 162 2.54 10.58 -2.41
CA PRO A 162 1.46 11.19 -3.19
C PRO A 162 1.96 11.96 -4.43
N GLU A 163 3.05 12.73 -4.29
CA GLU A 163 3.64 13.46 -5.40
C GLU A 163 4.26 12.52 -6.44
N ARG A 164 4.93 11.45 -6.00
CA ARG A 164 5.47 10.42 -6.89
C ARG A 164 4.35 9.71 -7.66
N CYS A 165 3.25 9.34 -6.99
CA CYS A 165 2.08 8.74 -7.63
C CYS A 165 1.46 9.68 -8.67
N GLN A 166 1.37 10.98 -8.38
CA GLN A 166 0.87 11.98 -9.32
C GLN A 166 1.75 12.08 -10.56
N ARG A 167 3.07 12.22 -10.38
CA ARG A 167 4.02 12.26 -11.51
C ARG A 167 3.92 11.01 -12.38
N MET A 168 3.82 9.83 -11.76
CA MET A 168 3.64 8.59 -12.50
C MET A 168 2.29 8.56 -13.23
N SER A 169 1.20 9.01 -12.62
CA SER A 169 -0.10 9.13 -13.29
C SER A 169 -0.02 9.99 -14.55
N ASP A 170 0.71 11.10 -14.50
CA ASP A 170 0.89 11.98 -15.66
C ASP A 170 1.74 11.33 -16.76
N VAL A 171 2.84 10.65 -16.41
CA VAL A 171 3.61 9.84 -17.38
C VAL A 171 2.74 8.75 -18.00
N GLY A 172 1.91 8.06 -17.22
CA GLY A 172 1.03 7.01 -17.72
C GLY A 172 -0.01 7.55 -18.72
N LYS A 173 -0.53 8.76 -18.51
CA LYS A 173 -1.44 9.44 -19.45
C LYS A 173 -0.75 9.77 -20.77
N GLU A 174 0.52 10.13 -20.75
CA GLU A 174 1.27 10.35 -21.98
C GLU A 174 1.49 9.04 -22.75
N LEU A 175 1.92 7.98 -22.06
CA LEU A 175 2.20 6.68 -22.67
C LEU A 175 0.97 5.96 -23.23
N ILE A 176 -0.19 6.07 -22.57
CA ILE A 176 -1.42 5.43 -23.06
C ILE A 176 -1.87 5.99 -24.43
N HIS A 177 -1.56 7.26 -24.72
CA HIS A 177 -1.88 7.88 -26.01
C HIS A 177 -1.02 7.35 -27.16
N THR A 178 0.17 6.80 -26.88
CA THR A 178 1.08 6.27 -27.91
C THR A 178 0.90 4.77 -28.15
N VAL A 179 0.12 4.05 -27.33
CA VAL A 179 -0.04 2.58 -27.40
C VAL A 179 -0.44 2.08 -28.80
N GLU A 180 -1.36 2.76 -29.49
CA GLU A 180 -1.79 2.33 -30.85
C GLU A 180 -0.65 2.40 -31.85
N HIS A 181 0.23 3.40 -31.70
CA HIS A 181 1.37 3.59 -32.58
C HIS A 181 2.49 2.62 -32.24
N ASP A 182 2.89 2.56 -30.97
CA ASP A 182 4.06 1.82 -30.52
C ASP A 182 3.84 0.30 -30.61
N PHE A 183 2.60 -0.15 -30.47
CA PHE A 183 2.20 -1.55 -30.59
C PHE A 183 1.38 -1.82 -31.85
N ALA A 184 1.57 -1.06 -32.93
CA ALA A 184 0.85 -1.24 -34.19
C ALA A 184 1.03 -2.64 -34.83
N ARG A 185 2.14 -3.32 -34.51
CA ARG A 185 2.46 -4.67 -35.00
C ARG A 185 1.86 -5.79 -34.14
N GLU A 186 1.45 -5.49 -32.93
CA GLU A 186 0.85 -6.45 -32.00
C GLU A 186 -0.63 -6.71 -32.36
N PRO A 187 -1.20 -7.85 -31.92
CA PRO A 187 -2.63 -8.09 -32.05
C PRO A 187 -3.45 -7.09 -31.22
N MET A 188 -4.70 -6.83 -31.63
CA MET A 188 -5.59 -5.87 -30.97
C MET A 188 -5.81 -6.23 -29.50
N GLU A 189 -5.95 -7.52 -29.21
CA GLU A 189 -6.17 -8.05 -27.86
C GLU A 189 -5.04 -7.67 -26.89
N ARG A 190 -3.80 -7.63 -27.38
CA ARG A 190 -2.63 -7.25 -26.58
C ARG A 190 -2.61 -5.75 -26.32
N ARG A 191 -2.95 -4.93 -27.32
CA ARG A 191 -3.11 -3.47 -27.12
C ARG A 191 -4.20 -3.15 -26.11
N ASP A 192 -5.34 -3.84 -26.20
CA ASP A 192 -6.43 -3.70 -25.24
C ASP A 192 -6.02 -4.14 -23.84
N GLN A 193 -5.23 -5.22 -23.71
CA GLN A 193 -4.67 -5.62 -22.43
C GLN A 193 -3.79 -4.51 -21.83
N ILE A 194 -2.86 -3.96 -22.61
CA ILE A 194 -1.96 -2.88 -22.14
C ILE A 194 -2.77 -1.67 -21.65
N ARG A 195 -3.83 -1.28 -22.37
CA ARG A 195 -4.74 -0.20 -21.94
C ARG A 195 -5.43 -0.49 -20.61
N ARG A 196 -5.93 -1.72 -20.42
CA ARG A 196 -6.54 -2.13 -19.15
C ARG A 196 -5.55 -2.07 -17.99
N GLU A 197 -4.31 -2.47 -18.21
CA GLU A 197 -3.25 -2.38 -17.19
C GLU A 197 -2.92 -0.91 -16.85
N PHE A 198 -2.94 0.00 -17.82
CA PHE A 198 -2.85 1.44 -17.55
C PHE A 198 -4.03 1.96 -16.72
N GLU A 199 -5.26 1.61 -17.10
CA GLU A 199 -6.47 2.00 -16.35
C GLU A 199 -6.44 1.49 -14.90
N ALA A 200 -6.01 0.25 -14.69
CA ALA A 200 -5.77 -0.31 -13.36
C ALA A 200 -4.68 0.48 -12.61
N SER A 201 -3.57 0.81 -13.28
CA SER A 201 -2.47 1.56 -12.67
C SER A 201 -2.90 2.93 -12.15
N PHE A 202 -3.77 3.66 -12.86
CA PHE A 202 -4.25 4.96 -12.40
C PHE A 202 -5.08 4.85 -11.12
N GLN A 203 -5.92 3.83 -11.02
CA GLN A 203 -6.75 3.58 -9.86
C GLN A 203 -5.89 3.20 -8.65
N ILE A 204 -4.89 2.34 -8.86
CA ILE A 204 -3.94 1.95 -7.81
C ILE A 204 -3.08 3.13 -7.37
N LEU A 205 -2.56 3.95 -8.30
CA LEU A 205 -1.81 5.16 -7.97
C LEU A 205 -2.61 6.13 -7.10
N GLY A 206 -3.91 6.30 -7.40
CA GLY A 206 -4.83 7.09 -6.56
C GLY A 206 -5.02 6.49 -5.17
N GLY A 207 -5.24 5.18 -5.09
CA GLY A 207 -5.35 4.46 -3.81
C GLY A 207 -4.09 4.56 -2.96
N MET A 208 -2.92 4.31 -3.55
CA MET A 208 -1.61 4.40 -2.90
C MET A 208 -1.32 5.79 -2.35
N ALA A 209 -1.66 6.85 -3.10
CA ALA A 209 -1.49 8.22 -2.64
C ALA A 209 -2.34 8.50 -1.39
N ALA A 210 -3.60 8.06 -1.38
CA ALA A 210 -4.48 8.21 -0.23
C ALA A 210 -4.00 7.39 0.99
N SER A 211 -3.63 6.12 0.79
CA SER A 211 -3.10 5.26 1.85
C SER A 211 -1.80 5.81 2.45
N ALA A 212 -0.87 6.30 1.61
CA ALA A 212 0.38 6.88 2.08
C ALA A 212 0.14 8.14 2.94
N GLU A 213 -0.79 9.01 2.55
CA GLU A 213 -1.17 10.18 3.35
C GLU A 213 -1.76 9.76 4.71
N GLU A 214 -2.61 8.73 4.73
CA GLU A 214 -3.17 8.20 5.99
C GLU A 214 -2.05 7.65 6.90
N ILE A 215 -1.15 6.82 6.36
CA ILE A 215 -0.01 6.26 7.11
C ILE A 215 0.88 7.39 7.63
N HIS A 216 1.18 8.41 6.81
CA HIS A 216 1.93 9.60 7.21
C HIS A 216 1.31 10.29 8.43
N GLN A 217 -0.01 10.54 8.38
CA GLN A 217 -0.73 11.20 9.46
C GLN A 217 -0.77 10.34 10.73
N ARG A 218 -1.03 9.04 10.62
CA ARG A 218 -1.08 8.12 11.78
C ARG A 218 0.27 8.01 12.48
N THR A 219 1.34 7.77 11.75
CA THR A 219 2.70 7.62 12.31
C THR A 219 3.23 8.92 12.92
N GLN A 220 2.96 10.06 12.28
CA GLN A 220 3.27 11.37 12.84
C GLN A 220 2.44 11.67 14.10
N GLY A 221 1.13 11.36 14.08
CA GLY A 221 0.24 11.51 15.22
C GLY A 221 0.67 10.67 16.42
N PHE A 222 1.04 9.41 16.19
CA PHE A 222 1.58 8.53 17.23
C PHE A 222 2.83 9.12 17.89
N THR A 223 3.76 9.65 17.10
CA THR A 223 5.00 10.25 17.63
C THR A 223 4.70 11.49 18.48
N LYS A 224 3.76 12.35 18.04
CA LYS A 224 3.32 13.52 18.82
C LYS A 224 2.63 13.11 20.12
N ASP A 225 1.79 12.08 20.09
CA ASP A 225 1.12 11.58 21.29
C ASP A 225 2.11 10.97 22.29
N LEU A 226 3.18 10.35 21.78
CA LEU A 226 4.28 9.81 22.56
C LEU A 226 5.05 10.94 23.27
N GLU A 227 5.40 11.98 22.53
CA GLU A 227 6.03 13.20 23.07
C GLU A 227 5.18 13.83 24.17
N GLN A 228 3.88 14.05 23.91
CA GLN A 228 2.96 14.62 24.89
C GLN A 228 2.82 13.77 26.15
N ALA A 229 2.75 12.44 26.02
CA ALA A 229 2.66 11.54 27.16
C ALA A 229 3.87 11.71 28.10
N LEU A 230 5.06 11.85 27.53
CA LEU A 230 6.30 12.03 28.27
C LEU A 230 6.41 13.41 28.93
N THR A 231 6.01 14.48 28.23
CA THR A 231 6.06 15.86 28.77
C THR A 231 5.10 16.10 29.94
N VAL A 232 3.86 15.60 29.89
CA VAL A 232 2.86 15.80 30.96
C VAL A 232 3.29 15.16 32.28
N SER A 233 4.10 14.10 32.22
CA SER A 233 4.61 13.43 33.42
C SER A 233 5.69 14.25 34.15
N GLY A 234 6.34 15.20 33.47
CA GLY A 234 7.38 16.05 34.05
C GLY A 234 6.86 17.24 34.85
N SER A 235 5.67 17.76 34.53
CA SER A 235 5.13 19.00 35.14
C SER A 235 4.45 18.80 36.50
N GLY A 236 4.33 17.55 36.99
CA GLY A 236 3.63 17.23 38.24
C GLY A 236 4.52 17.13 39.49
N ILE A 237 5.81 17.48 39.40
CA ILE A 237 6.81 17.33 40.49
C ILE A 237 7.36 18.71 40.91
N GLU A 238 6.52 19.74 40.94
CA GLU A 238 6.83 21.03 41.57
C GLU A 238 6.33 21.10 43.02
#